data_AF-A0A2W0CDD6-F1
#
_entry.id   AF-A0A2W0CDD6-F1
#
_cell.length_a   1.000
_cell.length_b   1.000
_cell.length_c   1.000
_cell.angle_alpha   90.00
_cell.angle_beta   90.00
_cell.angle_gamma   90.00
#
_symmetry.space_group_name_H-M   'P 1'
#
loop_
_entity.id
_entity.type
_entity.pdbx_description
1 polymer ?
#
loop_
_entity_poly.entity_id
_entity_poly.type
_entity_poly.pdbx_seq_one_letter_code
_entity_poly.pdbx_strand_id
1 'polypeptide(L)'
;MSKIRFRQKKVLIAGGIGGLIVLLICVLVGLLYVNHLTVKMNGQRQAVEIELEQTQQVLEEEMVEVEVVTRDIQSGESIRTNDLETRKIPKSVIADEAVLSKEFIIGKIAKVDLPQKSPVTASVIYEDEVTTRDIRNQEFGLIELPIKLKQNDYVDVRIKLPSGQDYIVLSKKRVEDLQNGTVWYQMSEKEILNMSSAIVDAYINDASIYALTYVEPGIQEKAYTTYPANKSVLDLIDSDPNIVQKATTELERRNRVKLEEALNAMTPQQRQDYKSNRNTQQTAEEQAAAEQTTYQQQSNDLMNETSTTQPQNTETIFNDQNSVGETP
;
A
#
# COMPACT_ATOMS: atom_id res chain seq x y z
N MET A 1 -27.09 -113.62 18.73
CA MET A 1 -26.06 -112.60 18.43
C MET A 1 -26.70 -111.22 18.22
N SER A 2 -26.82 -110.35 19.24
CA SER A 2 -27.46 -109.02 19.07
C SER A 2 -27.00 -107.91 20.04
N LYS A 3 -26.46 -108.23 21.22
CA LYS A 3 -26.12 -107.22 22.24
C LYS A 3 -24.87 -106.36 21.94
N ILE A 4 -24.03 -106.74 20.97
CA ILE A 4 -22.75 -106.06 20.69
C ILE A 4 -22.93 -104.81 19.81
N ARG A 5 -23.82 -104.83 18.79
CA ARG A 5 -24.07 -103.67 17.90
C ARG A 5 -24.78 -102.50 18.59
N PHE A 6 -25.57 -102.75 19.65
CA PHE A 6 -26.29 -101.70 20.38
C PHE A 6 -25.38 -100.89 21.32
N ARG A 7 -24.32 -101.52 21.87
CA ARG A 7 -23.31 -100.82 22.68
C ARG A 7 -22.47 -99.87 21.82
N GLN A 8 -22.09 -100.27 20.61
CA GLN A 8 -21.29 -99.44 19.70
C GLN A 8 -22.02 -98.18 19.22
N LYS A 9 -23.33 -98.25 18.95
CA LYS A 9 -24.15 -97.05 18.60
C LYS A 9 -24.24 -96.04 19.74
N LYS A 10 -24.38 -96.51 20.99
CA LYS A 10 -24.40 -95.63 22.18
C LYS A 10 -23.05 -94.94 22.42
N VAL A 11 -21.94 -95.61 22.11
CA VAL A 11 -20.59 -95.03 22.21
C VAL A 11 -20.34 -93.97 21.13
N LEU A 12 -20.82 -94.18 19.90
CA LEU A 12 -20.73 -93.18 18.82
C LEU A 12 -21.56 -91.93 19.11
N ILE A 13 -22.79 -92.08 19.63
CA ILE A 13 -23.65 -90.95 20.01
C ILE A 13 -23.02 -90.16 21.18
N ALA A 14 -22.49 -90.84 22.19
CA ALA A 14 -21.79 -90.19 23.30
C ALA A 14 -20.52 -89.44 22.83
N GLY A 15 -19.75 -90.01 21.89
CA GLY A 15 -18.60 -89.34 21.27
C GLY A 15 -18.98 -88.11 20.45
N GLY A 16 -20.10 -88.16 19.70
CA GLY A 16 -20.60 -87.02 18.93
C GLY A 16 -21.09 -85.86 19.80
N ILE A 17 -21.77 -86.17 20.92
CA ILE A 17 -22.20 -85.17 21.90
C ILE A 17 -20.98 -84.53 22.58
N GLY A 18 -19.97 -85.32 22.97
CA GLY A 18 -18.72 -84.81 23.53
C GLY A 18 -17.97 -83.90 22.55
N GLY A 19 -17.87 -84.29 21.27
CA GLY A 19 -17.25 -83.48 20.22
C GLY A 19 -17.96 -82.14 20.00
N LEU A 20 -19.30 -82.13 20.00
CA LEU A 20 -20.08 -80.89 19.88
C LEU A 20 -19.86 -79.95 21.07
N ILE A 21 -19.79 -80.47 22.29
CA ILE A 21 -19.52 -79.67 23.49
C ILE A 21 -18.14 -79.01 23.41
N VAL A 22 -17.11 -79.77 23.02
CA VAL A 22 -15.75 -79.23 22.87
C VAL A 22 -15.70 -78.15 21.78
N LEU A 23 -16.38 -78.36 20.66
CA LEU A 23 -16.44 -77.39 19.56
C LEU A 23 -17.15 -76.09 20.00
N LEU A 24 -18.24 -76.21 20.75
CA LEU A 24 -18.96 -75.07 21.35
C LEU A 24 -18.06 -74.26 22.30
N ILE A 25 -17.28 -74.95 23.15
CA ILE A 25 -16.33 -74.30 24.06
C ILE A 25 -15.23 -73.58 23.28
N CYS A 26 -14.67 -74.20 22.24
CA CYS A 26 -13.66 -73.56 21.39
C CYS A 26 -14.19 -72.31 20.67
N VAL A 27 -15.41 -72.36 20.13
CA VAL A 27 -16.04 -71.19 19.49
C VAL A 27 -16.28 -70.07 20.51
N LEU A 28 -16.74 -70.41 21.71
CA LEU A 28 -17.03 -69.43 22.75
C LEU A 28 -15.74 -68.73 23.25
N VAL A 29 -14.66 -69.49 23.43
CA VAL A 29 -13.32 -68.94 23.75
C VAL A 29 -12.79 -68.08 22.60
N GLY A 30 -12.96 -68.51 21.35
CA GLY A 30 -12.57 -67.74 20.17
C GLY A 30 -13.30 -66.40 20.07
N LEU A 31 -14.61 -66.38 20.33
CA LEU A 31 -15.41 -65.16 20.36
C LEU A 31 -14.97 -64.21 21.48
N LEU A 32 -14.71 -64.73 22.68
CA LEU A 32 -14.18 -63.91 23.79
C LEU A 32 -12.81 -63.33 23.46
N TYR A 33 -11.94 -64.12 22.83
CA TYR A 33 -10.61 -63.66 22.41
C TYR A 33 -10.69 -62.56 21.35
N VAL A 34 -11.50 -62.75 20.30
CA VAL A 34 -11.73 -61.73 19.27
C VAL A 34 -12.34 -60.47 19.89
N ASN A 35 -13.35 -60.61 20.76
CA ASN A 35 -13.99 -59.47 21.43
C ASN A 35 -12.98 -58.67 22.27
N HIS A 36 -12.12 -59.36 23.03
CA HIS A 36 -11.06 -58.73 23.82
C HIS A 36 -10.03 -58.01 22.93
N LEU A 37 -9.65 -58.61 21.79
CA LEU A 37 -8.76 -57.96 20.82
C LEU A 37 -9.43 -56.72 20.20
N THR A 38 -10.69 -56.81 19.78
CA THR A 38 -11.42 -55.68 19.20
C THR A 38 -11.58 -54.54 20.19
N VAL A 39 -11.86 -54.81 21.47
CA VAL A 39 -11.95 -53.76 22.50
C VAL A 39 -10.60 -53.06 22.67
N LYS A 40 -9.49 -53.81 22.72
CA LYS A 40 -8.14 -53.24 22.84
C LYS A 40 -7.76 -52.40 21.62
N MET A 41 -8.05 -52.88 20.42
CA MET A 41 -7.77 -52.16 19.17
C MET A 41 -8.66 -50.93 18.99
N ASN A 42 -9.93 -51.01 19.37
CA ASN A 42 -10.85 -49.88 19.31
C ASN A 42 -10.45 -48.78 20.30
N GLY A 43 -9.99 -49.14 21.51
CA GLY A 43 -9.47 -48.16 22.47
C GLY A 43 -8.21 -47.44 21.96
N GLN A 44 -7.30 -48.15 21.28
CA GLN A 44 -6.12 -47.52 20.66
C GLN A 44 -6.49 -46.61 19.49
N ARG A 45 -7.44 -47.03 18.65
CA ARG A 45 -7.94 -46.21 17.53
C ARG A 45 -8.60 -44.93 18.01
N GLN A 46 -9.44 -45.02 19.04
CA GLN A 46 -10.09 -43.86 19.64
C GLN A 46 -9.06 -42.90 20.26
N ALA A 47 -8.02 -43.41 20.92
CA ALA A 47 -6.97 -42.55 21.48
C ALA A 47 -6.23 -41.77 20.36
N VAL A 48 -5.91 -42.43 19.25
CA VAL A 48 -5.25 -41.81 18.10
C VAL A 48 -6.18 -40.81 17.39
N GLU A 49 -7.48 -41.13 17.28
CA GLU A 49 -8.48 -40.25 16.69
C GLU A 49 -8.67 -38.97 17.53
N ILE A 50 -8.74 -39.12 18.86
CA ILE A 50 -8.80 -37.98 19.79
C ILE A 50 -7.51 -37.14 19.71
N GLU A 51 -6.33 -37.77 19.65
CA GLU A 51 -5.06 -37.07 19.53
C GLU A 51 -4.96 -36.30 18.19
N LEU A 52 -5.45 -36.88 17.10
CA LEU A 52 -5.55 -36.21 15.79
C LEU A 52 -6.51 -35.02 15.84
N GLU A 53 -7.70 -35.19 16.40
CA GLU A 53 -8.67 -34.09 16.54
C GLU A 53 -8.12 -32.96 17.41
N GLN A 54 -7.47 -33.29 18.53
CA GLN A 54 -6.82 -32.30 19.40
C GLN A 54 -5.68 -31.57 18.69
N THR A 55 -4.81 -32.31 17.99
CA THR A 55 -3.71 -31.72 17.24
C THR A 55 -4.22 -30.82 16.12
N GLN A 56 -5.29 -31.23 15.44
CA GLN A 56 -5.90 -30.47 14.36
C GLN A 56 -6.62 -29.22 14.88
N GLN A 57 -7.30 -29.31 16.02
CA GLN A 57 -7.87 -28.15 16.71
C GLN A 57 -6.79 -27.16 17.14
N VAL A 58 -5.69 -27.62 17.74
CA VAL A 58 -4.58 -26.75 18.14
C VAL A 58 -3.96 -26.06 16.91
N LEU A 59 -3.74 -26.81 15.82
CA LEU A 59 -3.24 -26.24 14.57
C LEU A 59 -4.20 -25.18 14.01
N GLU A 60 -5.51 -25.44 14.00
CA GLU A 60 -6.52 -24.48 13.53
C GLU A 60 -6.64 -23.25 14.45
N GLU A 61 -6.56 -23.42 15.77
CA GLU A 61 -6.52 -22.33 16.76
C GLU A 61 -5.25 -21.48 16.65
N GLU A 62 -4.15 -22.06 16.15
CA GLU A 62 -2.91 -21.34 15.88
C GLU A 62 -2.88 -20.64 14.50
N MET A 63 -3.88 -20.88 13.63
CA MET A 63 -3.98 -20.15 12.36
C MET A 63 -4.70 -18.82 12.56
N VAL A 64 -4.06 -17.74 12.13
CA VAL A 64 -4.65 -16.40 12.10
C VAL A 64 -4.95 -15.97 10.67
N GLU A 65 -6.07 -15.28 10.50
CA GLU A 65 -6.41 -14.63 9.24
C GLU A 65 -5.67 -13.30 9.16
N VAL A 66 -4.93 -13.11 8.07
CA VAL A 66 -4.20 -11.88 7.79
C VAL A 66 -4.48 -11.41 6.38
N GLU A 67 -4.47 -10.09 6.19
CA GLU A 67 -4.64 -9.47 4.90
C GLU A 67 -3.28 -9.33 4.21
N VAL A 68 -3.18 -9.85 2.98
CA VAL A 68 -1.99 -9.77 2.14
C VAL A 68 -2.29 -8.99 0.85
N VAL A 69 -1.28 -8.31 0.32
CA VAL A 69 -1.44 -7.54 -0.92
C VAL A 69 -1.43 -8.44 -2.16
N THR A 70 -2.32 -8.18 -3.11
CA THR A 70 -2.49 -8.99 -4.35
C THR A 70 -1.63 -8.51 -5.52
N ARG A 71 -1.09 -7.28 -5.43
CA ARG A 71 -0.16 -6.66 -6.38
C ARG A 71 0.91 -5.86 -5.63
N ASP A 72 1.89 -5.36 -6.37
CA ASP A 72 2.85 -4.39 -5.83
C ASP A 72 2.14 -3.04 -5.59
N ILE A 73 2.30 -2.51 -4.38
CA ILE A 73 1.81 -1.20 -3.95
C ILE A 73 3.02 -0.34 -3.58
N GLN A 74 3.15 0.83 -4.21
CA GLN A 74 4.28 1.71 -3.94
C GLN A 74 4.06 2.51 -2.64
N SER A 75 5.14 2.94 -1.99
CA SER A 75 5.08 3.89 -0.88
C SER A 75 4.31 5.16 -1.29
N GLY A 76 3.44 5.64 -0.41
CA GLY A 76 2.56 6.79 -0.69
C GLY A 76 1.28 6.44 -1.47
N GLU A 77 1.10 5.20 -1.92
CA GLU A 77 -0.13 4.75 -2.58
C GLU A 77 -1.20 4.28 -1.58
N SER A 78 -2.47 4.59 -1.87
CA SER A 78 -3.61 4.16 -1.05
C SER A 78 -4.03 2.73 -1.37
N ILE A 79 -4.29 1.93 -0.32
CA ILE A 79 -4.67 0.53 -0.41
C ILE A 79 -6.18 0.41 -0.68
N ARG A 80 -6.54 -0.23 -1.80
CA ARG A 80 -7.94 -0.42 -2.22
C ARG A 80 -8.48 -1.77 -1.77
N THR A 81 -9.81 -1.90 -1.76
CA THR A 81 -10.49 -3.17 -1.42
C THR A 81 -10.04 -4.36 -2.29
N ASN A 82 -9.74 -4.10 -3.57
CA ASN A 82 -9.32 -5.14 -4.53
C ASN A 82 -7.83 -5.51 -4.39
N ASP A 83 -7.06 -4.72 -3.63
CA ASP A 83 -5.63 -4.96 -3.43
C ASP A 83 -5.37 -5.95 -2.28
N LEU A 84 -6.41 -6.39 -1.56
CA LEU A 84 -6.31 -7.21 -0.36
C LEU A 84 -6.99 -8.58 -0.52
N GLU A 85 -6.26 -9.62 -0.13
CA GLU A 85 -6.72 -11.00 -0.02
C GLU A 85 -6.49 -11.51 1.41
N THR A 86 -7.49 -12.14 2.00
CA THR A 86 -7.37 -12.79 3.30
C THR A 86 -6.69 -14.14 3.15
N ARG A 87 -5.61 -14.39 3.90
CA ARG A 87 -4.98 -15.71 4.00
C ARG A 87 -4.87 -16.17 5.44
N LYS A 88 -5.01 -17.49 5.63
CA LYS A 88 -4.75 -18.17 6.91
C LYS A 88 -3.28 -18.52 6.99
N ILE A 89 -2.58 -18.00 8.00
CA ILE A 89 -1.15 -18.22 8.21
C ILE A 89 -0.92 -18.58 9.69
N PRO A 90 0.03 -19.48 10.02
CA PRO A 90 0.32 -19.82 11.41
C PRO A 90 0.82 -18.61 12.19
N LYS A 91 0.32 -18.42 13.41
CA LYS A 91 0.71 -17.32 14.31
C LYS A 91 2.22 -17.28 14.60
N SER A 92 2.90 -18.42 14.53
CA SER A 92 4.36 -18.52 14.74
C SER A 92 5.21 -17.82 13.68
N VAL A 93 4.67 -17.56 12.49
CA VAL A 93 5.40 -17.00 11.33
C VAL A 93 5.10 -15.50 11.13
N ILE A 94 4.14 -14.97 11.87
CA ILE A 94 3.61 -13.62 11.67
C ILE A 94 3.74 -12.78 12.94
N ALA A 95 4.05 -11.50 12.76
CA ALA A 95 3.98 -10.53 13.85
C ALA A 95 2.52 -10.26 14.22
N ASP A 96 2.22 -10.15 15.52
CA ASP A 96 0.86 -9.86 16.01
C ASP A 96 0.27 -8.58 15.38
N GLU A 97 1.12 -7.64 14.95
CA GLU A 97 0.76 -6.39 14.27
C GLU A 97 0.16 -6.57 12.86
N ALA A 98 0.23 -7.78 12.28
CA ALA A 98 -0.32 -8.10 10.96
C ALA A 98 -1.81 -8.49 11.00
N VAL A 99 -2.35 -8.74 12.20
CA VAL A 99 -3.76 -9.13 12.38
C VAL A 99 -4.61 -7.86 12.42
N LEU A 100 -4.80 -7.27 11.25
CA LEU A 100 -5.61 -6.07 11.05
C LEU A 100 -6.91 -6.45 10.34
N SER A 101 -8.01 -5.78 10.69
CA SER A 101 -9.25 -5.94 9.92
C SER A 101 -9.11 -5.31 8.54
N LYS A 102 -9.71 -5.95 7.54
CA LYS A 102 -9.72 -5.46 6.16
C LYS A 102 -10.26 -4.04 6.07
N GLU A 103 -11.29 -3.72 6.84
CA GLU A 103 -11.91 -2.39 6.91
C GLU A 103 -10.96 -1.33 7.48
N PHE A 104 -10.03 -1.72 8.37
CA PHE A 104 -9.04 -0.81 8.92
C PHE A 104 -7.94 -0.49 7.91
N ILE A 105 -7.59 -1.44 7.04
CA ILE A 105 -6.53 -1.28 6.05
C ILE A 105 -7.01 -0.48 4.83
N ILE A 106 -8.26 -0.68 4.40
CA ILE A 106 -8.81 -0.02 3.22
C ILE A 106 -8.76 1.50 3.40
N GLY A 107 -8.21 2.20 2.40
CA GLY A 107 -8.07 3.66 2.40
C GLY A 107 -6.84 4.18 3.14
N LYS A 108 -6.12 3.34 3.89
CA LYS A 108 -4.81 3.69 4.46
C LYS A 108 -3.77 3.76 3.34
N ILE A 109 -2.66 4.42 3.63
CA ILE A 109 -1.56 4.61 2.69
C ILE A 109 -0.37 3.75 3.12
N ALA A 110 0.30 3.14 2.15
CA ALA A 110 1.51 2.34 2.39
C ALA A 110 2.69 3.26 2.77
N LYS A 111 3.35 3.00 3.90
CA LYS A 111 4.56 3.73 4.32
C LYS A 111 5.77 3.35 3.50
N VAL A 112 5.83 2.11 3.07
CA VAL A 112 6.93 1.49 2.32
C VAL A 112 6.36 0.73 1.14
N ASP A 113 7.20 0.40 0.16
CA ASP A 113 6.78 -0.45 -0.94
C ASP A 113 6.35 -1.83 -0.42
N LEU A 114 5.14 -2.25 -0.77
CA LEU A 114 4.58 -3.54 -0.42
C LEU A 114 4.59 -4.44 -1.65
N PRO A 115 5.55 -5.38 -1.76
CA PRO A 115 5.58 -6.32 -2.87
C PRO A 115 4.44 -7.32 -2.75
N GLN A 116 4.05 -7.91 -3.87
CA GLN A 116 2.98 -8.90 -3.95
C GLN A 116 3.11 -9.99 -2.88
N LYS A 117 1.98 -10.38 -2.28
CA LYS A 117 1.85 -11.41 -1.22
C LYS A 117 2.45 -11.02 0.13
N SER A 118 2.82 -9.77 0.33
CA SER A 118 3.27 -9.28 1.64
C SER A 118 2.10 -9.08 2.60
N PRO A 119 2.23 -9.48 3.87
CA PRO A 119 1.23 -9.19 4.90
C PRO A 119 1.23 -7.70 5.25
N VAL A 120 0.04 -7.15 5.49
CA VAL A 120 -0.13 -5.75 5.87
C VAL A 120 -0.12 -5.63 7.40
N THR A 121 0.85 -4.90 7.94
CA THR A 121 0.97 -4.63 9.38
C THR A 121 0.65 -3.18 9.72
N ALA A 122 0.33 -2.89 10.98
CA ALA A 122 0.12 -1.50 11.45
C ALA A 122 1.38 -0.63 11.26
N SER A 123 2.55 -1.25 11.33
CA SER A 123 3.83 -0.58 11.12
C SER A 123 4.04 -0.13 9.68
N VAL A 124 3.47 -0.80 8.67
CA VAL A 124 3.66 -0.46 7.24
C VAL A 124 2.55 0.40 6.64
N ILE A 125 1.48 0.69 7.38
CA ILE A 125 0.40 1.57 6.91
C ILE A 125 0.25 2.81 7.79
N TYR A 126 -0.19 3.91 7.20
CA TYR A 126 -0.61 5.10 7.94
C TYR A 126 -1.96 5.61 7.46
N GLU A 127 -2.64 6.32 8.36
CA GLU A 127 -3.85 7.06 8.03
C GLU A 127 -3.44 8.41 7.45
N ASP A 128 -3.91 8.71 6.23
CA ASP A 128 -3.86 10.08 5.74
C ASP A 128 -4.75 10.95 6.64
N GLU A 129 -4.47 12.26 6.74
CA GLU A 129 -5.30 13.14 7.57
C GLU A 129 -6.78 12.99 7.18
N VAL A 130 -7.65 12.71 8.18
CA VAL A 130 -9.08 12.53 7.98
C VAL A 130 -9.60 13.71 7.14
N THR A 131 -10.25 13.41 6.01
CA THR A 131 -10.86 14.45 5.18
C THR A 131 -11.94 15.15 5.99
N THR A 132 -11.61 16.29 6.58
CA THR A 132 -12.56 17.11 7.32
C THR A 132 -13.53 17.77 6.33
N ARG A 133 -14.74 18.10 6.79
CA ARG A 133 -15.82 18.66 5.93
C ARG A 133 -15.42 19.97 5.23
N ASP A 134 -14.39 20.64 5.74
CA ASP A 134 -13.86 21.93 5.31
C ASP A 134 -12.68 21.84 4.31
N ILE A 135 -12.31 20.63 3.83
CA ILE A 135 -11.29 20.51 2.79
C ILE A 135 -11.83 20.91 1.40
N ARG A 136 -11.03 21.65 0.63
CA ARG A 136 -11.32 22.08 -0.75
C ARG A 136 -10.13 21.83 -1.66
N ASN A 137 -10.41 21.56 -2.93
CA ASN A 137 -9.37 21.53 -3.97
C ASN A 137 -9.00 22.96 -4.36
N GLN A 138 -7.70 23.24 -4.44
CA GLN A 138 -7.14 24.51 -4.89
C GLN A 138 -6.05 24.25 -5.92
N GLU A 139 -5.98 25.11 -6.91
CA GLU A 139 -5.00 25.05 -8.00
C GLU A 139 -4.02 26.21 -7.90
N PHE A 140 -2.74 25.94 -8.17
CA PHE A 140 -1.70 26.96 -8.10
C PHE A 140 -0.73 26.83 -9.28
N GLY A 141 -0.63 27.90 -10.07
CA GLY A 141 0.37 28.04 -11.15
C GLY A 141 1.55 28.94 -10.79
N LEU A 142 1.60 29.50 -9.57
CA LEU A 142 2.65 30.42 -9.13
C LEU A 142 3.77 29.76 -8.34
N ILE A 143 3.59 28.51 -7.94
CA ILE A 143 4.55 27.80 -7.09
C ILE A 143 5.67 27.28 -7.98
N GLU A 144 6.92 27.54 -7.61
CA GLU A 144 8.09 26.94 -8.24
C GLU A 144 8.13 25.44 -7.86
N LEU A 145 7.83 24.56 -8.82
CA LEU A 145 7.72 23.12 -8.61
C LEU A 145 9.02 22.40 -8.98
N PRO A 146 9.44 21.38 -8.21
CA PRO A 146 10.55 20.52 -8.59
C PRO A 146 10.27 19.82 -9.93
N ILE A 147 11.26 19.80 -10.83
CA ILE A 147 11.14 19.21 -12.18
C ILE A 147 10.74 17.71 -12.12
N LYS A 148 11.17 17.00 -11.07
CA LYS A 148 10.91 15.57 -10.89
C LYS A 148 9.61 15.26 -10.12
N LEU A 149 8.82 16.28 -9.79
CA LEU A 149 7.59 16.12 -9.02
C LEU A 149 6.58 15.26 -9.81
N LYS A 150 5.93 14.32 -9.11
CA LYS A 150 4.91 13.44 -9.68
C LYS A 150 3.60 13.55 -8.91
N GLN A 151 2.52 13.10 -9.55
CA GLN A 151 1.25 12.91 -8.87
C GLN A 151 1.41 11.93 -7.71
N ASN A 152 0.74 12.21 -6.59
CA ASN A 152 0.84 11.50 -5.30
C ASN A 152 2.13 11.73 -4.50
N ASP A 153 3.08 12.53 -4.98
CA ASP A 153 4.19 12.97 -4.14
C ASP A 153 3.68 13.90 -3.02
N TYR A 154 4.40 13.92 -1.91
CA TYR A 154 4.14 14.85 -0.82
C TYR A 154 5.17 15.97 -0.83
N VAL A 155 4.72 17.20 -0.59
CA VAL A 155 5.57 18.39 -0.59
C VAL A 155 5.31 19.32 0.60
N ASP A 156 6.34 20.04 1.01
CA ASP A 156 6.20 21.28 1.76
C ASP A 156 6.19 22.46 0.80
N VAL A 157 5.25 23.38 0.97
CA VAL A 157 5.24 24.65 0.25
C VAL A 157 5.80 25.74 1.14
N ARG A 158 6.79 26.46 0.62
CA ARG A 158 7.57 27.45 1.37
C ARG A 158 7.54 28.81 0.70
N ILE A 159 7.74 29.85 1.50
CA ILE A 159 7.99 31.21 1.03
C ILE A 159 9.40 31.65 1.45
N LYS A 160 10.20 32.04 0.46
CA LYS A 160 11.54 32.58 0.65
C LYS A 160 11.54 34.08 0.38
N LEU A 161 11.76 34.85 1.43
CA LEU A 161 11.79 36.30 1.39
C LEU A 161 13.17 36.83 0.94
N PRO A 162 13.24 38.03 0.37
CA PRO A 162 14.52 38.65 0.02
C PRO A 162 15.47 38.84 1.19
N SER A 163 14.94 38.97 2.40
CA SER A 163 15.69 39.02 3.66
C SER A 163 16.47 37.73 3.94
N GLY A 164 16.24 36.65 3.18
CA GLY A 164 16.84 35.33 3.37
C GLY A 164 16.04 34.43 4.33
N GLN A 165 14.94 34.92 4.89
CA GLN A 165 14.06 34.12 5.73
C GLN A 165 13.25 33.14 4.88
N ASP A 166 13.19 31.89 5.32
CA ASP A 166 12.48 30.79 4.66
C ASP A 166 11.45 30.20 5.64
N TYR A 167 10.18 30.22 5.24
CA TYR A 167 9.06 29.78 6.09
C TYR A 167 8.23 28.71 5.41
N ILE A 168 7.77 27.75 6.20
CA ILE A 168 6.85 26.71 5.75
C ILE A 168 5.43 27.27 5.83
N VAL A 169 4.77 27.37 4.67
CA VAL A 169 3.40 27.88 4.53
C VAL A 169 2.42 26.72 4.60
N LEU A 170 2.64 25.68 3.79
CA LEU A 170 1.87 24.45 3.79
C LEU A 170 2.82 23.29 4.05
N SER A 171 2.36 22.34 4.86
CA SER A 171 3.19 21.22 5.30
C SER A 171 2.61 19.90 4.83
N LYS A 172 3.48 19.03 4.28
CA LYS A 172 3.17 17.66 3.83
C LYS A 172 1.87 17.56 3.01
N LYS A 173 1.75 18.37 1.96
CA LYS A 173 0.61 18.34 1.03
C LYS A 173 0.83 17.28 -0.03
N ARG A 174 -0.17 16.43 -0.24
CA ARG A 174 -0.19 15.47 -1.35
C ARG A 174 -0.55 16.18 -2.65
N VAL A 175 0.22 15.92 -3.70
CA VAL A 175 -0.06 16.38 -5.06
C VAL A 175 -1.22 15.57 -5.64
N GLU A 176 -2.39 16.19 -5.78
CA GLU A 176 -3.58 15.53 -6.33
C GLU A 176 -3.50 15.39 -7.85
N ASP A 177 -3.01 16.44 -8.51
CA ASP A 177 -2.79 16.49 -9.95
C ASP A 177 -1.67 17.49 -10.27
N LEU A 178 -1.05 17.30 -11.43
CA LEU A 178 0.04 18.12 -11.94
C LEU A 178 -0.09 18.28 -13.45
N GLN A 179 -0.29 19.52 -13.91
CA GLN A 179 -0.43 19.83 -15.34
C GLN A 179 0.22 21.16 -15.67
N ASN A 180 1.14 21.17 -16.66
CA ASN A 180 1.73 22.39 -17.22
C ASN A 180 2.30 23.37 -16.17
N GLY A 181 2.95 22.87 -15.12
CA GLY A 181 3.49 23.69 -14.02
C GLY A 181 2.44 24.16 -13.00
N THR A 182 1.18 23.76 -13.15
CA THR A 182 0.12 23.95 -12.17
C THR A 182 -0.02 22.69 -11.31
N VAL A 183 -0.23 22.90 -10.01
CA VAL A 183 -0.43 21.81 -9.05
C VAL A 183 -1.77 21.96 -8.34
N TRP A 184 -2.40 20.83 -8.05
CA TRP A 184 -3.65 20.76 -7.28
C TRP A 184 -3.39 20.17 -5.89
N TYR A 185 -3.90 20.86 -4.88
CA TYR A 185 -3.84 20.43 -3.48
C TYR A 185 -5.22 20.41 -2.85
N GLN A 186 -5.42 19.47 -1.93
CA GLN A 186 -6.52 19.49 -0.97
C GLN A 186 -6.12 20.32 0.26
N MET A 187 -6.89 21.37 0.59
CA MET A 187 -6.55 22.32 1.64
C MET A 187 -7.75 22.64 2.54
N SER A 188 -7.49 22.79 3.83
CA SER A 188 -8.43 23.35 4.81
C SER A 188 -8.57 24.87 4.69
N GLU A 189 -9.62 25.45 5.26
CA GLU A 189 -9.85 26.90 5.23
C GLU A 189 -8.67 27.69 5.81
N LYS A 190 -8.08 27.23 6.92
CA LYS A 190 -6.89 27.86 7.51
C LYS A 190 -5.69 27.86 6.55
N GLU A 191 -5.45 26.73 5.87
CA GLU A 191 -4.37 26.60 4.90
C GLU A 191 -4.58 27.53 3.69
N ILE A 192 -5.83 27.64 3.19
CA ILE A 192 -6.19 28.55 2.09
C ILE A 192 -5.91 29.99 2.45
N LEU A 193 -6.32 30.42 3.65
CA LEU A 193 -6.08 31.76 4.16
C LEU A 193 -4.58 32.05 4.35
N ASN A 194 -3.84 31.10 4.93
CA ASN A 194 -2.38 31.22 5.09
C ASN A 194 -1.67 31.35 3.74
N MET A 195 -2.04 30.51 2.77
CA MET A 195 -1.49 30.56 1.43
C MET A 195 -1.82 31.87 0.72
N SER A 196 -3.05 32.35 0.85
CA SER A 196 -3.47 33.65 0.31
C SER A 196 -2.64 34.80 0.89
N SER A 197 -2.38 34.78 2.19
CA SER A 197 -1.48 35.75 2.81
C SER A 197 -0.06 35.65 2.26
N ALA A 198 0.48 34.45 2.08
CA ALA A 198 1.83 34.24 1.54
C ALA A 198 1.96 34.75 0.10
N ILE A 199 0.94 34.55 -0.74
CA ILE A 199 0.91 35.04 -2.12
C ILE A 199 0.96 36.57 -2.15
N VAL A 200 0.18 37.24 -1.30
CA VAL A 200 0.21 38.70 -1.20
C VAL A 200 1.58 39.20 -0.75
N ASP A 201 2.16 38.56 0.27
CA ASP A 201 3.50 38.92 0.76
C ASP A 201 4.58 38.68 -0.29
N ALA A 202 4.46 37.60 -1.06
CA ALA A 202 5.36 37.31 -2.17
C ALA A 202 5.27 38.35 -3.28
N TYR A 203 4.07 38.82 -3.60
CA TYR A 203 3.89 39.87 -4.59
C TYR A 203 4.45 41.23 -4.14
N ILE A 204 4.19 41.61 -2.87
CA ILE A 204 4.61 42.90 -2.32
C ILE A 204 6.13 42.96 -2.10
N ASN A 205 6.72 41.85 -1.63
CA ASN A 205 8.12 41.77 -1.25
C ASN A 205 8.98 41.07 -2.29
N ASP A 206 8.46 40.75 -3.47
CA ASP A 206 9.16 39.98 -4.50
C ASP A 206 9.74 38.66 -3.98
N ALA A 207 9.02 37.98 -3.08
CA ALA A 207 9.42 36.69 -2.53
C ALA A 207 9.15 35.55 -3.54
N SER A 208 9.85 34.43 -3.36
CA SER A 208 9.57 33.20 -4.13
C SER A 208 8.74 32.24 -3.29
N ILE A 209 7.75 31.60 -3.92
CA ILE A 209 7.00 30.48 -3.33
C ILE A 209 7.42 29.23 -4.09
N TYR A 210 7.89 28.21 -3.37
CA TYR A 210 8.45 27.01 -3.97
C TYR A 210 8.08 25.76 -3.18
N ALA A 211 8.09 24.60 -3.83
CA ALA A 211 7.77 23.31 -3.22
C ALA A 211 9.03 22.46 -3.01
N LEU A 212 9.07 21.72 -1.90
CA LEU A 212 10.11 20.72 -1.60
C LEU A 212 9.48 19.35 -1.40
N THR A 213 9.94 18.35 -2.16
CA THR A 213 9.47 16.96 -2.05
C THR A 213 9.99 16.28 -0.79
N TYR A 214 9.13 15.49 -0.17
CA TYR A 214 9.52 14.51 0.83
C TYR A 214 10.32 13.37 0.18
N VAL A 215 11.35 12.88 0.87
CA VAL A 215 12.14 11.74 0.38
C VAL A 215 11.38 10.44 0.63
N GLU A 216 10.87 10.27 1.86
CA GLU A 216 10.10 9.10 2.28
C GLU A 216 8.83 9.57 3.01
N PRO A 217 7.74 9.86 2.27
CA PRO A 217 6.54 10.45 2.86
C PRO A 217 5.87 9.57 3.91
N GLY A 218 6.04 8.24 3.81
CA GLY A 218 5.47 7.28 4.75
C GLY A 218 6.09 7.29 6.15
N ILE A 219 7.36 7.67 6.27
CA ILE A 219 8.12 7.60 7.54
C ILE A 219 8.39 9.01 8.07
N GLN A 220 8.65 9.95 7.18
CA GLN A 220 9.05 11.31 7.56
C GLN A 220 7.87 12.10 8.16
N GLU A 221 8.08 12.67 9.34
CA GLU A 221 7.06 13.44 10.05
C GLU A 221 6.68 14.73 9.30
N LYS A 222 5.44 15.17 9.50
CA LYS A 222 4.91 16.44 8.96
C LYS A 222 5.66 17.61 9.61
N ALA A 223 6.18 18.52 8.80
CA ALA A 223 6.87 19.70 9.32
C ALA A 223 5.87 20.67 9.99
N TYR A 224 6.33 21.47 10.95
CA TYR A 224 5.47 22.51 11.53
C TYR A 224 5.38 23.71 10.59
N THR A 225 4.15 24.20 10.33
CA THR A 225 3.94 25.47 9.63
C THR A 225 4.52 26.62 10.46
N THR A 226 5.44 27.38 9.88
CA THR A 226 6.16 28.47 10.57
C THR A 226 5.84 29.85 10.02
N TYR A 227 5.17 29.94 8.86
CA TYR A 227 4.78 31.20 8.25
C TYR A 227 3.74 31.92 9.12
N PRO A 228 4.03 33.13 9.62
CA PRO A 228 3.03 33.90 10.36
C PRO A 228 2.16 34.65 9.36
N ALA A 229 0.84 34.44 9.28
CA ALA A 229 -0.01 35.16 8.33
C ALA A 229 -0.10 36.68 8.62
N ASN A 230 -0.56 37.47 7.65
CA ASN A 230 -0.70 38.92 7.81
C ASN A 230 -1.81 39.24 8.84
N LYS A 231 -1.78 40.45 9.41
CA LYS A 231 -2.70 40.81 10.49
C LYS A 231 -4.18 40.65 10.11
N SER A 232 -4.57 41.10 8.92
CA SER A 232 -5.95 41.00 8.44
C SER A 232 -6.42 39.56 8.27
N VAL A 233 -5.54 38.67 7.82
CA VAL A 233 -5.84 37.23 7.68
C VAL A 233 -5.87 36.55 9.05
N LEU A 234 -4.99 36.93 9.99
CA LEU A 234 -5.07 36.42 11.36
C LEU A 234 -6.41 36.78 12.02
N ASP A 235 -6.91 38.01 11.79
CA ASP A 235 -8.22 38.42 12.29
C ASP A 235 -9.36 37.66 11.60
N LEU A 236 -9.23 37.36 10.30
CA LEU A 236 -10.17 36.52 9.57
C LEU A 236 -10.19 35.08 10.10
N ILE A 237 -9.01 34.48 10.34
CA ILE A 237 -8.84 33.16 10.93
C ILE A 237 -9.52 33.07 12.31
N ASP A 238 -9.32 34.08 13.16
CA ASP A 238 -9.94 34.13 14.48
C ASP A 238 -11.47 34.23 14.41
N SER A 239 -12.00 34.90 13.38
CA SER A 239 -13.45 35.08 13.19
C SER A 239 -14.15 33.90 12.51
N ASP A 240 -13.43 33.05 11.77
CA ASP A 240 -14.02 31.99 10.97
C ASP A 240 -14.57 30.83 11.85
N PRO A 241 -15.84 30.44 11.72
CA PRO A 241 -16.42 29.33 12.48
C PRO A 241 -15.97 27.93 12.01
N ASN A 242 -15.40 27.81 10.80
CA ASN A 242 -14.94 26.54 10.24
C ASN A 242 -13.52 26.18 10.72
N ILE A 243 -12.78 27.13 11.30
CA ILE A 243 -11.42 26.89 11.81
C ILE A 243 -11.48 26.46 13.28
N VAL A 244 -11.21 25.18 13.52
CA VAL A 244 -11.32 24.56 14.85
C VAL A 244 -10.18 24.97 15.79
N GLN A 245 -8.98 25.25 15.26
CA GLN A 245 -7.77 25.47 16.05
C GLN A 245 -7.27 26.92 16.01
N LYS A 246 -7.83 27.74 16.91
CA LYS A 246 -7.55 29.19 17.04
C LYS A 246 -6.46 29.54 18.07
N ALA A 247 -5.92 28.55 18.78
CA ALA A 247 -5.09 28.79 19.97
C ALA A 247 -3.68 29.35 19.68
N THR A 248 -3.21 29.36 18.43
CA THR A 248 -1.82 29.77 18.08
C THR A 248 -1.68 31.21 17.60
N THR A 249 -2.77 31.96 17.45
CA THR A 249 -2.78 33.26 16.75
C THR A 249 -1.91 34.32 17.44
N GLU A 250 -1.79 34.33 18.77
CA GLU A 250 -0.98 35.34 19.48
C GLU A 250 0.53 35.20 19.24
N LEU A 251 1.03 33.97 19.15
CA LEU A 251 2.44 33.73 18.79
C LEU A 251 2.68 34.11 17.32
N GLU A 252 1.74 33.77 16.43
CA GLU A 252 1.79 34.14 15.01
C GLU A 252 1.80 35.67 14.84
N ARG A 253 1.00 36.42 15.62
CA ARG A 253 1.02 37.89 15.66
C ARG A 253 2.39 38.45 16.04
N ARG A 254 3.04 37.89 17.07
CA ARG A 254 4.39 38.32 17.49
C ARG A 254 5.44 38.03 16.42
N ASN A 255 5.35 36.86 15.79
CA ASN A 255 6.25 36.49 14.70
C ASN A 255 6.04 37.37 13.47
N ARG A 256 4.79 37.77 13.18
CA ARG A 256 4.44 38.71 12.12
C ARG A 256 5.09 40.08 12.31
N VAL A 257 5.06 40.64 13.52
CA VAL A 257 5.73 41.94 13.81
C VAL A 257 7.24 41.85 13.54
N LYS A 258 7.89 40.79 14.03
CA LYS A 258 9.34 40.57 13.78
C LYS A 258 9.67 40.43 12.29
N LEU A 259 8.78 39.78 11.54
CA LEU A 259 8.93 39.62 10.10
C LEU A 259 8.86 40.98 9.38
N GLU A 260 7.85 41.79 9.71
CA GLU A 260 7.68 43.12 9.12
C GLU A 260 8.85 44.06 9.45
N GLU A 261 9.36 44.02 10.69
CA GLU A 261 10.56 44.76 11.09
C GLU A 261 11.78 44.35 10.24
N ALA A 262 11.98 43.05 10.02
CA ALA A 262 13.09 42.54 9.22
C ALA A 262 12.97 42.96 7.73
N LEU A 263 11.77 42.94 7.17
CA LEU A 263 11.52 43.37 5.79
C LEU A 263 11.73 44.88 5.61
N ASN A 264 11.26 45.69 6.57
CA ASN A 264 11.42 47.14 6.53
C ASN A 264 12.88 47.60 6.74
N ALA A 265 13.71 46.80 7.41
CA ALA A 265 15.12 47.09 7.59
C ALA A 265 15.96 46.91 6.29
N MET A 266 15.40 46.32 5.23
CA MET A 266 16.13 46.01 4.00
C MET A 266 16.26 47.24 3.09
N THR A 267 17.48 47.53 2.64
CA THR A 267 17.74 48.68 1.76
C THR A 267 17.18 48.47 0.35
N PRO A 268 16.85 49.54 -0.41
CA PRO A 268 16.43 49.42 -1.80
C PRO A 268 17.44 48.68 -2.69
N GLN A 269 18.75 48.88 -2.45
CA GLN A 269 19.81 48.20 -3.21
C GLN A 269 19.77 46.69 -3.00
N GLN A 270 19.68 46.23 -1.74
CA GLN A 270 19.61 44.80 -1.42
C GLN A 270 18.37 44.14 -2.04
N ARG A 271 17.24 44.85 -2.09
CA ARG A 271 16.03 44.37 -2.76
C ARG A 271 16.23 44.23 -4.27
N GLN A 272 16.90 45.19 -4.90
CA GLN A 272 17.17 45.14 -6.34
C GLN A 272 18.14 44.02 -6.72
N ASP A 273 19.21 43.85 -5.93
CA ASP A 273 20.18 42.77 -6.12
C ASP A 273 19.49 41.40 -6.02
N TYR A 274 18.60 41.20 -5.04
CA TYR A 274 17.81 39.98 -4.92
C TYR A 274 16.96 39.69 -6.16
N LYS A 275 16.20 40.67 -6.67
CA LYS A 275 15.37 40.50 -7.87
C LYS A 275 16.20 40.08 -9.08
N SER A 276 17.36 40.70 -9.28
CA SER A 276 18.24 40.41 -10.42
C SER A 276 18.78 38.98 -10.40
N ASN A 277 19.22 38.51 -9.22
CA ASN A 277 19.72 37.16 -9.03
C ASN A 277 18.63 36.12 -9.24
N ARG A 278 17.41 36.39 -8.75
CA ARG A 278 16.25 35.50 -8.90
C ARG A 278 15.89 35.27 -10.37
N ASN A 279 15.76 36.35 -11.15
CA ASN A 279 15.39 36.23 -12.57
C ASN A 279 16.44 35.43 -13.37
N THR A 280 17.72 35.55 -12.99
CA THR A 280 18.81 34.79 -13.59
C THR A 280 18.69 33.29 -13.29
N GLN A 281 18.32 32.93 -12.05
CA GLN A 281 18.11 31.53 -11.64
C GLN A 281 16.90 30.90 -12.35
N GLN A 282 15.76 31.60 -12.39
CA GLN A 282 14.56 31.12 -13.09
C GLN A 282 14.83 30.84 -14.58
N THR A 283 15.56 31.74 -15.25
CA THR A 283 15.92 31.55 -16.67
C THR A 283 16.79 30.30 -16.88
N ALA A 284 17.72 30.02 -15.95
CA ALA A 284 18.58 28.84 -16.03
C ALA A 284 17.81 27.53 -15.76
N GLU A 285 16.87 27.54 -14.82
CA GLU A 285 16.01 26.39 -14.51
C GLU A 285 15.06 26.06 -15.66
N GLU A 286 14.45 27.06 -16.30
CA GLU A 286 13.63 26.89 -17.50
C GLU A 286 14.42 26.30 -18.68
N GLN A 287 15.66 26.77 -18.89
CA GLN A 287 16.55 26.23 -19.93
C GLN A 287 16.93 24.77 -19.64
N ALA A 288 17.26 24.43 -18.39
CA ALA A 288 17.56 23.06 -17.99
C ALA A 288 16.36 22.12 -18.13
N ALA A 289 15.14 22.60 -17.83
CA ALA A 289 13.91 21.85 -18.03
C ALA A 289 13.60 21.62 -19.52
N ALA A 290 13.83 22.63 -20.38
CA ALA A 290 13.66 22.52 -21.82
C ALA A 290 14.65 21.54 -22.47
N GLU A 291 15.91 21.55 -22.02
CA GLU A 291 16.94 20.60 -22.48
C GLU A 291 16.58 19.15 -22.09
N GLN A 292 16.14 18.89 -20.86
CA GLN A 292 15.71 17.54 -20.44
C GLN A 292 14.52 17.01 -21.25
N THR A 293 13.56 17.88 -21.57
CA THR A 293 12.40 17.52 -22.42
C THR A 293 12.85 17.13 -23.83
N THR A 294 13.86 17.83 -24.37
CA THR A 294 14.45 17.57 -25.68
C THR A 294 15.18 16.22 -25.73
N TYR A 295 15.96 15.87 -24.70
CA TYR A 295 16.63 14.57 -24.62
C TYR A 295 15.64 13.41 -24.47
N GLN A 296 14.53 13.59 -23.75
CA GLN A 296 13.49 12.56 -23.65
C GLN A 296 12.74 12.36 -24.98
N GLN A 297 12.39 13.44 -25.70
CA GLN A 297 11.80 13.34 -27.03
C GLN A 297 12.73 12.66 -28.04
N GLN A 298 14.00 13.04 -28.09
CA GLN A 298 14.99 12.42 -28.98
C GLN A 298 15.23 10.94 -28.66
N SER A 299 15.17 10.54 -27.38
CA SER A 299 15.27 9.13 -26.98
C SER A 299 14.03 8.31 -27.34
N ASN A 300 12.83 8.91 -27.26
CA ASN A 300 11.58 8.27 -27.64
C ASN A 300 11.47 8.10 -29.16
N ASP A 301 11.94 9.07 -29.95
CA ASP A 301 11.98 8.95 -31.41
C ASP A 301 12.97 7.87 -31.88
N LEU A 302 14.13 7.72 -31.22
CA LEU A 302 15.09 6.65 -31.54
C LEU A 302 14.56 5.25 -31.18
N MET A 303 13.76 5.12 -30.12
CA MET A 303 13.12 3.85 -29.76
C MET A 303 11.93 3.52 -30.68
N ASN A 304 11.26 4.51 -31.26
CA ASN A 304 10.15 4.29 -32.18
C ASN A 304 10.60 3.90 -33.60
N GLU A 305 11.78 4.32 -34.04
CA GLU A 305 12.36 3.86 -35.33
C GLU A 305 12.86 2.40 -35.29
N THR A 306 13.04 1.80 -34.11
CA THR A 306 13.52 0.40 -34.01
C THR A 306 12.38 -0.64 -34.03
N SER A 307 11.12 -0.20 -34.15
CA SER A 307 9.94 -1.08 -34.12
C SER A 307 9.09 -0.96 -35.40
N THR A 308 9.69 -1.10 -36.58
CA THR A 308 8.94 -1.36 -37.82
C THR A 308 9.68 -2.31 -38.76
N THR A 309 9.68 -3.60 -38.42
CA THR A 309 9.75 -4.69 -39.42
C THR A 309 8.57 -5.62 -39.20
N GLN A 310 7.61 -5.54 -40.12
CA GLN A 310 6.40 -6.38 -40.19
C GLN A 310 6.72 -7.87 -40.43
N PRO A 311 5.85 -8.78 -39.98
CA PRO A 311 5.99 -10.23 -40.19
C PRO A 311 5.60 -10.67 -41.61
N GLN A 312 6.38 -11.60 -42.18
CA GLN A 312 6.11 -12.24 -43.47
C GLN A 312 4.95 -13.24 -43.37
N ASN A 313 3.93 -13.08 -44.22
CA ASN A 313 2.97 -14.14 -44.55
C ASN A 313 3.56 -15.02 -45.65
N THR A 314 3.67 -16.32 -45.38
CA THR A 314 3.99 -17.35 -46.38
C THR A 314 2.74 -18.18 -46.62
N GLU A 315 2.12 -18.04 -47.80
CA GLU A 315 1.18 -19.06 -48.32
C GLU A 315 1.81 -19.73 -49.54
N THR A 316 1.96 -21.04 -49.42
CA THR A 316 2.35 -21.98 -50.47
C THR A 316 1.20 -22.27 -51.44
N ILE A 317 1.45 -22.20 -52.75
CA ILE A 317 0.72 -23.04 -53.73
C ILE A 317 1.72 -23.66 -54.70
N PHE A 318 1.70 -24.99 -54.68
CA PHE A 318 2.35 -25.93 -55.59
C PHE A 318 1.53 -25.99 -56.88
N ASN A 319 2.12 -25.87 -58.07
CA ASN A 319 1.69 -26.69 -59.20
C ASN A 319 2.77 -26.85 -60.27
N ASP A 320 2.98 -28.12 -60.60
CA ASP A 320 3.87 -28.68 -61.60
C ASP A 320 3.17 -28.66 -62.97
N GLN A 321 3.86 -28.23 -64.04
CA GLN A 321 3.69 -28.82 -65.37
C GLN A 321 4.97 -28.68 -66.21
N ASN A 322 5.38 -29.84 -66.69
CA ASN A 322 6.52 -30.14 -67.52
C ASN A 322 6.21 -29.94 -69.02
N SER A 323 7.25 -29.54 -69.76
CA SER A 323 7.63 -30.08 -71.08
C SER A 323 7.16 -29.45 -72.41
N VAL A 324 8.18 -29.36 -73.28
CA VAL A 324 8.26 -29.45 -74.76
C VAL A 324 8.12 -28.17 -75.60
N GLY A 325 9.18 -27.90 -76.38
CA GLY A 325 9.02 -27.49 -77.78
C GLY A 325 10.07 -26.52 -78.32
N GLU A 326 11.13 -27.05 -78.93
CA GLU A 326 12.08 -26.31 -79.77
C GLU A 326 11.46 -25.86 -81.11
N THR A 327 11.87 -24.64 -81.55
CA THR A 327 12.21 -24.23 -82.94
C THR A 327 11.13 -24.13 -84.03
N PRO A 328 11.36 -23.36 -85.13
CA PRO A 328 12.61 -22.74 -85.61
C PRO A 328 12.67 -21.21 -85.63
#